data_AF-A0A7D6VM13-F1
#
_entry.id   AF-A0A7D6VM13-F1
#
_cell.length_a   1.000
_cell.length_b   1.000
_cell.length_c   1.000
_cell.angle_alpha   90.00
_cell.angle_beta   90.00
_cell.angle_gamma   90.00
#
_symmetry.space_group_name_H-M   'P 1'
#
loop_
_entity.id
_entity.type
_entity.pdbx_description
1 polymer ?
#
loop_
_entity_poly.entity_id
_entity_poly.type
_entity_poly.pdbx_seq_one_letter_code
_entity_poly.pdbx_strand_id
1 'polypeptide(L)'
;MVKNMLIQYEYEVLSFAAFISNSKVDGNLSFLLSKLNDELEEDTELYIKKLIINGFIDKKQERITINTNIWMSFFASLLQDEFDKNKMNVQCHLDKVSKSIYFNINGSNKKFNLILNEDYKVNNVGKDCIYMCKTYEYGHDIYWLDLVNDINLLSLFYNYLINEISNINRSIYKKIDNLEGLTSSHVSEIFNNSIKKYFLRGKYTIFELKDSEIKYIKKLMIEDDISFYAVKKNKIIICIIKKKDIITFLELKDSKVHFSEFANREISELKEKLDKKVSQYRNLVMYKENNVLDTTIKLTTQLITYTAPTALIISMLGLLNVNISKVMQYKWILIVAIIVLAIIQVGIFIFIYVPGYKINRFKWDID
;
A
#
# COMPACT_ATOMS: atom_id res chain seq x y z
N MET A 1 33.95 1.11 28.22
CA MET A 1 33.63 1.96 29.39
C MET A 1 32.13 1.88 29.57
N VAL A 2 31.67 1.13 30.57
CA VAL A 2 30.24 0.89 30.80
C VAL A 2 29.65 2.09 31.53
N LYS A 3 28.66 2.72 30.92
CA LYS A 3 27.64 3.49 31.64
C LYS A 3 26.30 3.20 30.96
N ASN A 4 25.76 2.00 31.25
CA ASN A 4 24.31 1.81 31.17
C ASN A 4 23.73 2.67 32.29
N MET A 5 23.48 3.94 31.99
CA MET A 5 22.83 4.83 32.92
C MET A 5 21.34 4.62 32.73
N LEU A 6 20.77 3.72 33.54
CA LEU A 6 19.34 3.75 33.85
C LEU A 6 19.00 5.21 34.20
N ILE A 7 17.97 5.75 33.55
CA ILE A 7 17.48 7.08 33.91
C ILE A 7 17.12 7.06 35.40
N GLN A 8 17.72 7.98 36.14
CA GLN A 8 17.70 8.05 37.61
C GLN A 8 16.28 8.34 38.15
N TYR A 9 16.02 7.93 39.40
CA TYR A 9 14.79 8.21 40.17
C TYR A 9 14.33 9.68 40.11
N GLU A 10 15.25 10.63 39.92
CA GLU A 10 14.91 12.05 39.70
C GLU A 10 13.95 12.31 38.53
N TYR A 11 13.99 11.53 37.46
CA TYR A 11 13.07 11.72 36.34
C TYR A 11 11.72 11.05 36.56
N GLU A 12 11.64 10.04 37.44
CA GLU A 12 10.38 9.53 37.96
C GLU A 12 9.71 10.59 38.85
N VAL A 13 10.49 11.23 39.74
CA VAL A 13 10.03 12.38 40.54
C VAL A 13 9.53 13.50 39.63
N LEU A 14 10.25 13.82 38.56
CA LEU A 14 9.82 14.85 37.59
C LEU A 14 8.50 14.48 36.91
N SER A 15 8.34 13.22 36.49
CA SER A 15 7.14 12.73 35.80
C SER A 15 5.93 12.64 36.73
N PHE A 16 6.15 12.32 38.00
CA PHE A 16 5.11 12.34 39.04
C PHE A 16 4.73 13.79 39.42
N ALA A 17 5.72 14.67 39.58
CA ALA A 17 5.49 16.09 39.82
C ALA A 17 4.67 16.73 38.68
N ALA A 18 4.93 16.32 37.44
CA ALA A 18 4.17 16.77 36.27
C ALA A 18 2.70 16.28 36.31
N PHE A 19 2.46 15.05 36.78
CA PHE A 19 1.10 14.51 36.93
C PHE A 19 0.23 15.36 37.89
N ILE A 20 0.76 15.75 39.05
CA ILE A 20 0.01 16.54 40.07
C ILE A 20 -0.02 18.06 39.79
N SER A 21 0.51 18.50 38.65
CA SER A 21 0.72 19.92 38.33
C SER A 21 -0.37 20.50 37.43
N ASN A 22 -0.54 21.82 37.55
CA ASN A 22 -1.43 22.58 36.68
C ASN A 22 -0.62 23.31 35.60
N SER A 23 -1.19 23.42 34.40
CA SER A 23 -0.56 24.18 33.32
C SER A 23 -0.66 25.69 33.51
N LYS A 24 0.43 26.40 33.26
CA LYS A 24 0.51 27.86 33.20
C LYS A 24 0.28 28.37 31.78
N VAL A 25 0.01 29.66 31.64
CA VAL A 25 -0.21 30.34 30.35
C VAL A 25 1.01 30.25 29.42
N ASP A 26 2.23 30.25 29.98
CA ASP A 26 3.48 30.07 29.24
C ASP A 26 3.75 28.61 28.84
N GLY A 27 2.83 27.69 29.15
CA GLY A 27 2.94 26.27 28.87
C GLY A 27 3.83 25.50 29.84
N ASN A 28 4.44 26.15 30.85
CA ASN A 28 5.14 25.46 31.92
C ASN A 28 4.16 24.85 32.92
N LEU A 29 4.65 23.93 33.74
CA LEU A 29 3.83 23.28 34.75
C LEU A 29 4.17 23.81 36.13
N SER A 30 3.18 23.91 37.02
CA SER A 30 3.45 24.32 38.40
C SER A 30 2.64 23.56 39.43
N PHE A 31 3.27 23.32 40.58
CA PHE A 31 2.69 22.62 41.71
C PHE A 31 3.25 23.18 43.03
N LEU A 32 2.61 22.82 44.13
CA LEU A 32 3.08 23.12 45.49
C LEU A 32 3.94 21.96 45.98
N LEU A 33 5.11 22.25 46.54
CA LEU A 33 6.05 21.23 47.03
C LEU A 33 5.41 20.30 48.08
N SER A 34 4.50 20.81 48.91
CA SER A 34 3.78 20.00 49.91
C SER A 34 3.09 18.77 49.29
N LYS A 35 2.42 18.95 48.14
CA LYS A 35 1.72 17.86 47.43
C LYS A 35 2.64 16.74 46.96
N LEU A 36 3.93 17.03 46.78
CA LEU A 36 4.92 16.04 46.33
C LEU A 36 5.47 15.24 47.52
N ASN A 37 5.69 15.91 48.65
CA ASN A 37 6.16 15.29 49.88
C ASN A 37 5.12 14.37 50.52
N ASP A 38 3.83 14.63 50.31
CA ASP A 38 2.73 13.78 50.79
C ASP A 38 2.69 12.40 50.09
N GLU A 39 3.35 12.26 48.93
CA GLU A 39 3.24 11.08 48.03
C GLU A 39 4.57 10.34 47.81
N LEU A 40 5.72 10.97 48.08
CA LEU A 40 7.06 10.38 47.87
C LEU A 40 7.90 10.46 49.17
N GLU A 41 8.49 9.34 49.60
CA GLU A 41 9.26 9.18 50.85
C GLU A 41 10.59 9.99 50.92
N GLU A 42 11.38 9.78 52.00
CA GLU A 42 12.44 10.62 52.59
C GLU A 42 13.62 11.13 51.71
N ASP A 43 13.71 10.85 50.42
CA ASP A 43 14.81 11.33 49.55
C ASP A 43 14.39 12.35 48.46
N THR A 44 13.11 12.71 48.39
CA THR A 44 12.55 13.58 47.34
C THR A 44 13.25 14.94 47.24
N GLU A 45 13.65 15.53 48.37
CA GLU A 45 14.36 16.82 48.37
C GLU A 45 15.71 16.79 47.64
N LEU A 46 16.45 15.67 47.75
CA LEU A 46 17.73 15.51 47.08
C LEU A 46 17.56 15.50 45.56
N TYR A 47 16.55 14.78 45.08
CA TYR A 47 16.25 14.69 43.65
C TYR A 47 15.71 16.00 43.08
N ILE A 48 14.87 16.73 43.82
CA ILE A 48 14.45 18.08 43.43
C ILE A 48 15.65 19.01 43.30
N LYS A 49 16.62 18.96 44.24
CA LYS A 49 17.84 19.78 44.15
C LYS A 49 18.62 19.49 42.87
N LYS A 50 18.73 18.21 42.47
CA LYS A 50 19.38 17.84 41.20
C LYS A 50 18.61 18.36 39.98
N LEU A 51 17.29 18.23 39.97
CA LEU A 51 16.44 18.75 38.89
C LEU A 51 16.55 20.28 38.77
N ILE A 52 16.72 21.00 39.88
CA ILE A 52 16.99 22.44 39.89
C ILE A 52 18.36 22.75 39.29
N ILE A 53 19.41 22.04 39.72
CA ILE A 53 20.78 22.23 39.20
C ILE A 53 20.82 21.98 37.68
N ASN A 54 20.08 20.98 37.21
CA ASN A 54 19.98 20.65 35.78
C ASN A 54 19.04 21.58 35.00
N GLY A 55 18.38 22.54 35.65
CA GLY A 55 17.50 23.52 35.01
C GLY A 55 16.14 22.99 34.56
N PHE A 56 15.76 21.76 34.95
CA PHE A 56 14.42 21.23 34.66
C PHE A 56 13.34 21.89 35.52
N ILE A 57 13.73 22.37 36.70
CA ILE A 57 12.81 22.90 37.70
C ILE A 57 13.33 24.23 38.24
N ASP A 58 12.42 25.20 38.39
CA ASP A 58 12.65 26.42 39.15
C ASP A 58 11.82 26.41 40.45
N LYS A 59 12.46 26.72 41.58
CA LYS A 59 11.80 26.88 42.88
C LYS A 59 11.67 28.35 43.25
N LYS A 60 10.43 28.82 43.47
CA LYS A 60 10.15 30.13 44.07
C LYS A 60 9.28 29.92 45.31
N GLN A 61 9.87 30.09 46.49
CA GLN A 61 9.23 29.77 47.77
C GLN A 61 8.73 28.30 47.78
N GLU A 62 7.44 28.09 48.02
CA GLU A 62 6.80 26.75 48.04
C GLU A 62 6.31 26.29 46.67
N ARG A 63 6.32 27.18 45.67
CA ARG A 63 5.86 26.86 44.32
C ARG A 63 7.03 26.39 43.46
N ILE A 64 6.86 25.22 42.88
CA ILE A 64 7.80 24.62 41.94
C ILE A 64 7.24 24.77 40.53
N THR A 65 8.11 25.13 39.59
CA THR A 65 7.78 25.25 38.16
C THR A 65 8.66 24.31 37.35
N ILE A 66 8.06 23.43 36.55
CA ILE A 66 8.78 22.58 35.61
C ILE A 66 8.90 23.31 34.28
N ASN A 67 10.14 23.44 33.79
CA ASN A 67 10.41 23.99 32.47
C ASN A 67 10.18 22.91 31.41
N THR A 68 9.00 22.94 30.79
CA THR A 68 8.58 21.90 29.85
C THR A 68 9.44 21.88 28.59
N ASN A 69 9.89 23.04 28.12
CA ASN A 69 10.73 23.12 26.91
C ASN A 69 12.11 22.48 27.11
N ILE A 70 12.73 22.68 28.27
CA ILE A 70 14.01 22.05 28.60
C ILE A 70 13.81 20.53 28.71
N TRP A 71 12.77 20.10 29.42
CA TRP A 71 12.48 18.68 29.59
C TRP A 71 12.17 17.95 28.28
N MET A 72 11.31 18.51 27.43
CA MET A 72 11.00 17.94 26.11
C MET A 72 12.25 17.87 25.22
N SER A 73 13.11 18.90 25.26
CA SER A 73 14.35 18.92 24.47
C SER A 73 15.32 17.83 24.93
N PHE A 74 15.44 17.65 26.24
CA PHE A 74 16.24 16.60 26.84
C PHE A 74 15.73 15.21 26.46
N PHE A 75 14.43 14.97 26.59
CA PHE A 75 13.81 13.71 26.18
C PHE A 75 14.06 13.40 24.69
N ALA A 76 13.81 14.36 23.80
CA ALA A 76 14.02 14.17 22.37
C ALA A 76 15.47 13.85 22.02
N SER A 77 16.43 14.48 22.71
CA SER A 77 17.86 14.18 22.56
C SER A 77 18.20 12.77 23.03
N LEU A 78 17.75 12.38 24.22
CA LEU A 78 18.00 11.03 24.74
C LEU A 78 17.41 9.94 23.85
N LEU A 79 16.19 10.17 23.35
CA LEU A 79 15.53 9.23 22.45
C LEU A 79 16.28 9.10 21.12
N GLN A 80 16.80 10.21 20.58
CA GLN A 80 17.67 10.17 19.40
C GLN A 80 18.95 9.36 19.67
N ASP A 81 19.62 9.61 20.80
CA ASP A 81 20.85 8.91 21.17
C ASP A 81 20.62 7.40 21.31
N GLU A 82 19.49 6.97 21.88
CA GLU A 82 19.15 5.55 21.96
C GLU A 82 18.80 4.94 20.58
N PHE A 83 18.13 5.67 19.68
CA PHE A 83 17.96 5.19 18.30
C PHE A 83 19.31 4.99 17.58
N ASP A 84 20.21 5.98 17.69
CA ASP A 84 21.52 5.96 17.04
C ASP A 84 22.40 4.82 17.57
N LYS A 85 22.44 4.67 18.90
CA LYS A 85 23.17 3.60 19.59
C LYS A 85 22.69 2.20 19.17
N ASN A 86 21.40 2.05 18.90
CA ASN A 86 20.80 0.80 18.44
C ASN A 86 20.73 0.67 16.91
N LYS A 87 21.38 1.57 16.16
CA LYS A 87 21.42 1.58 14.68
C LYS A 87 20.02 1.61 14.03
N MET A 88 19.06 2.24 14.69
CA MET A 88 17.72 2.44 14.16
C MET A 88 17.71 3.72 13.31
N ASN A 89 17.28 3.62 12.05
CA ASN A 89 17.33 4.75 11.11
C ASN A 89 16.13 5.71 11.30
N VAL A 90 16.11 6.42 12.43
CA VAL A 90 15.06 7.38 12.80
C VAL A 90 15.69 8.71 13.17
N GLN A 91 15.08 9.81 12.74
CA GLN A 91 15.40 11.14 13.26
C GLN A 91 14.23 11.71 14.05
N CYS A 92 14.50 12.18 15.26
CA CYS A 92 13.57 12.81 16.17
C CYS A 92 13.66 14.34 16.04
N HIS A 93 12.56 14.99 15.69
CA HIS A 93 12.48 16.45 15.65
C HIS A 93 11.40 16.97 16.59
N LEU A 94 11.80 17.76 17.58
CA LEU A 94 10.89 18.37 18.55
C LEU A 94 10.33 19.69 18.03
N ASP A 95 9.00 19.78 17.97
CA ASP A 95 8.26 21.04 17.85
C ASP A 95 7.79 21.49 19.24
N LYS A 96 8.48 22.51 19.77
CA LYS A 96 8.21 23.08 21.10
C LYS A 96 6.86 23.79 21.18
N VAL A 97 6.38 24.34 20.07
CA VAL A 97 5.13 25.11 20.03
C VAL A 97 3.95 24.17 20.09
N SER A 98 3.94 23.15 19.23
CA SER A 98 2.86 22.15 19.25
C SER A 98 3.03 21.07 20.32
N LYS A 99 4.17 21.07 21.04
CA LYS A 99 4.53 20.07 22.05
C LYS A 99 4.45 18.66 21.48
N SER A 100 5.18 18.44 20.39
CA SER A 100 5.10 17.19 19.63
C SER A 100 6.48 16.78 19.12
N ILE A 101 6.68 15.48 18.94
CA ILE A 101 7.85 14.93 18.28
C ILE A 101 7.45 14.40 16.91
N TYR A 102 8.20 14.79 15.89
CA TYR A 102 8.13 14.21 14.56
C TYR A 102 9.24 13.18 14.41
N PHE A 103 8.84 11.94 14.13
CA PHE A 103 9.76 10.85 13.80
C PHE A 103 9.87 10.77 12.28
N ASN A 104 11.08 11.02 11.75
CA ASN A 104 11.38 10.90 10.34
C ASN A 104 12.10 9.58 10.07
N ILE A 105 11.50 8.77 9.21
CA ILE A 105 12.15 7.59 8.64
C ILE A 105 12.18 7.79 7.13
N ASN A 106 13.38 7.94 6.57
CA ASN A 106 13.62 8.01 5.12
C ASN A 106 12.83 9.11 4.39
N GLY A 107 12.57 10.24 5.05
CA GLY A 107 11.85 11.38 4.48
C GLY A 107 10.34 11.40 4.75
N SER A 108 9.79 10.34 5.35
CA SER A 108 8.40 10.29 5.80
C SER A 108 8.31 10.59 7.29
N ASN A 109 7.33 11.39 7.69
CA ASN A 109 7.17 11.87 9.07
C ASN A 109 5.93 11.28 9.74
N LYS A 110 6.04 10.86 11.00
CA LYS A 110 4.92 10.54 11.88
C LYS A 110 4.98 11.43 13.12
N LYS A 111 3.86 12.03 13.50
CA LYS A 111 3.75 12.99 14.61
C LYS A 111 3.18 12.30 15.85
N PHE A 112 3.81 12.53 17.01
CA PHE A 112 3.29 12.17 18.32
C PHE A 112 3.19 13.40 19.20
N ASN A 113 2.06 13.56 19.90
CA ASN A 113 1.90 14.64 20.88
C ASN A 113 2.49 14.23 22.22
N LEU A 114 3.09 15.19 22.93
CA LEU A 114 3.62 14.96 24.28
C LEU A 114 2.56 15.34 25.31
N ILE A 115 2.19 14.38 26.16
CA ILE A 115 1.24 14.60 27.26
C ILE A 115 2.05 14.92 28.51
N LEU A 116 2.02 16.19 28.90
CA LEU A 116 2.85 16.72 29.98
C LEU A 116 2.16 16.67 31.35
N ASN A 117 0.83 16.68 31.40
CA ASN A 117 0.01 16.50 32.59
C ASN A 117 -1.43 16.07 32.20
N GLU A 118 -2.30 15.86 33.18
CA GLU A 118 -3.71 15.47 32.95
C GLU A 118 -4.49 16.50 32.12
N ASP A 119 -4.25 17.80 32.29
CA ASP A 119 -4.92 18.84 31.48
C ASP A 119 -4.66 18.66 29.97
N TYR A 120 -3.48 18.13 29.61
CA TYR A 120 -3.08 17.89 28.22
C TYR A 120 -3.73 16.62 27.67
N LYS A 121 -4.01 15.64 28.52
CA LYS A 121 -4.64 14.35 28.14
C LYS A 121 -6.03 14.58 27.56
N VAL A 122 -6.86 15.38 28.23
CA VAL A 122 -8.24 15.69 27.81
C VAL A 122 -8.30 16.28 26.39
N ASN A 123 -7.29 17.05 26.01
CA ASN A 123 -7.24 17.72 24.70
C ASN A 123 -6.71 16.85 23.55
N ASN A 124 -6.25 15.63 23.83
CA ASN A 124 -5.54 14.78 22.87
C ASN A 124 -6.09 13.35 22.75
N VAL A 125 -7.31 13.11 23.26
CA VAL A 125 -8.00 11.80 23.16
C VAL A 125 -8.07 11.33 21.69
N GLY A 126 -7.62 10.10 21.44
CA GLY A 126 -7.67 9.46 20.12
C GLY A 126 -6.51 9.79 19.17
N LYS A 127 -5.46 10.47 19.63
CA LYS A 127 -4.23 10.74 18.83
C LYS A 127 -3.07 9.89 19.33
N ASP A 128 -2.08 9.68 18.45
CA ASP A 128 -0.78 9.09 18.83
C ASP A 128 -0.05 10.00 19.84
N CYS A 129 0.21 9.48 21.03
CA CYS A 129 0.71 10.25 22.17
C CYS A 129 1.86 9.53 22.88
N ILE A 130 2.78 10.31 23.44
CA ILE A 130 3.80 9.84 24.39
C ILE A 130 3.58 10.59 25.70
N TYR A 131 3.43 9.84 26.79
CA TYR A 131 3.20 10.41 28.11
C TYR A 131 4.52 10.73 28.78
N MET A 132 4.68 12.00 29.12
CA MET A 132 5.81 12.49 29.91
C MET A 132 5.49 12.47 31.41
N CYS A 133 4.23 12.59 31.80
CA CYS A 133 3.77 12.41 33.17
C CYS A 133 3.41 10.94 33.47
N LYS A 134 3.42 10.56 34.74
CA LYS A 134 2.96 9.24 35.19
C LYS A 134 1.47 9.05 34.86
N THR A 135 1.07 7.87 34.42
CA THR A 135 -0.35 7.51 34.21
C THR A 135 -0.72 6.30 35.08
N TYR A 136 -1.97 6.27 35.57
CA TYR A 136 -2.51 5.13 36.33
C TYR A 136 -3.23 4.10 35.44
N GLU A 137 -3.40 4.38 34.16
CA GLU A 137 -4.10 3.51 33.20
C GLU A 137 -3.10 2.56 32.53
N TYR A 138 -3.02 1.34 33.05
CA TYR A 138 -2.23 0.24 32.50
C TYR A 138 -2.98 -0.38 31.31
N GLY A 139 -2.51 -0.11 30.10
CA GLY A 139 -2.97 -0.91 28.96
C GLY A 139 -2.29 -0.58 27.65
N HIS A 140 -2.28 0.69 27.24
CA HIS A 140 -1.99 1.05 25.84
C HIS A 140 -1.21 2.36 25.66
N ASP A 141 -0.74 2.98 26.73
CA ASP A 141 -0.06 4.27 26.70
C ASP A 141 1.46 4.12 26.65
N ILE A 142 2.13 4.87 25.77
CA ILE A 142 3.59 4.88 25.67
C ILE A 142 4.17 5.86 26.69
N TYR A 143 4.86 5.36 27.70
CA TYR A 143 5.54 6.17 28.70
C TYR A 143 6.99 6.45 28.31
N TRP A 144 7.42 7.70 28.46
CA TRP A 144 8.70 8.17 27.92
C TRP A 144 9.91 7.51 28.60
N LEU A 145 9.86 7.23 29.91
CA LEU A 145 10.96 6.56 30.60
C LEU A 145 11.11 5.12 30.10
N ASP A 146 10.01 4.43 29.83
CA ASP A 146 10.05 3.06 29.32
C ASP A 146 10.64 3.04 27.91
N LEU A 147 10.31 4.01 27.06
CA LEU A 147 10.91 4.14 25.72
C LEU A 147 12.42 4.28 25.73
N VAL A 148 12.99 5.00 26.70
CA VAL A 148 14.44 5.26 26.75
C VAL A 148 15.18 4.18 27.55
N ASN A 149 14.54 3.55 28.54
CA ASN A 149 15.19 2.54 29.39
C ASN A 149 14.99 1.10 28.93
N ASP A 150 13.91 0.77 28.21
CA ASP A 150 13.62 -0.60 27.74
C ASP A 150 13.84 -0.73 26.23
N ILE A 151 14.93 -1.43 25.88
CA ILE A 151 15.29 -1.71 24.48
C ILE A 151 14.22 -2.51 23.72
N ASN A 152 13.46 -3.38 24.40
CA ASN A 152 12.39 -4.14 23.76
C ASN A 152 11.23 -3.22 23.40
N LEU A 153 10.87 -2.32 24.32
CA LEU A 153 9.82 -1.33 24.09
C LEU A 153 10.23 -0.34 22.98
N LEU A 154 11.47 0.14 23.00
CA LEU A 154 12.04 0.97 21.93
C LEU A 154 12.00 0.26 20.56
N SER A 155 12.35 -1.03 20.52
CA SER A 155 12.31 -1.83 19.30
C SER A 155 10.89 -2.05 18.78
N LEU A 156 9.93 -2.30 19.67
CA LEU A 156 8.50 -2.39 19.33
C LEU A 156 7.97 -1.06 18.79
N PHE A 157 8.35 0.05 19.43
CA PHE A 157 7.99 1.39 18.98
C PHE A 157 8.58 1.70 17.60
N TYR A 158 9.84 1.37 17.36
CA TYR A 158 10.47 1.52 16.05
C TYR A 158 9.75 0.70 14.96
N ASN A 159 9.42 -0.55 15.25
CA ASN A 159 8.65 -1.40 14.33
C ASN A 159 7.25 -0.82 14.06
N TYR A 160 6.58 -0.28 15.07
CA TYR A 160 5.32 0.44 14.91
C TYR A 160 5.50 1.65 13.98
N LEU A 161 6.54 2.47 14.18
CA LEU A 161 6.82 3.63 13.32
C LEU A 161 7.05 3.20 11.86
N ILE A 162 7.84 2.14 11.63
CA ILE A 162 8.06 1.59 10.28
C ILE A 162 6.73 1.18 9.67
N ASN A 163 5.89 0.43 10.40
CA ASN A 163 4.62 -0.08 9.88
C ASN A 163 3.65 1.06 9.55
N GLU A 164 3.50 2.03 10.45
CA GLU A 164 2.65 3.21 10.22
C GLU A 164 3.12 4.04 9.04
N ILE A 165 4.44 4.30 8.95
CA ILE A 165 5.02 5.02 7.81
C ILE A 165 4.86 4.19 6.52
N SER A 166 4.95 2.86 6.58
CA SER A 166 4.70 1.99 5.44
C SER A 166 3.23 2.04 4.99
N ASN A 167 2.30 2.16 5.93
CA ASN A 167 0.87 2.31 5.66
C ASN A 167 0.56 3.69 5.06
N ILE A 168 1.21 4.75 5.55
CA ILE A 168 1.17 6.07 4.90
C ILE A 168 1.73 5.96 3.47
N ASN A 169 2.84 5.24 3.27
CA ASN A 169 3.43 5.01 1.96
C ASN A 169 2.53 4.17 1.02
N ARG A 170 1.63 3.31 1.53
CA ARG A 170 0.63 2.59 0.70
C ARG A 170 -0.31 3.52 -0.07
N SER A 171 -0.51 4.74 0.42
CA SER A 171 -1.27 5.77 -0.32
C SER A 171 -0.47 6.45 -1.45
N ILE A 172 0.86 6.30 -1.46
CA ILE A 172 1.78 7.00 -2.36
C ILE A 172 2.02 6.24 -3.67
N TYR A 173 1.74 4.93 -3.70
CA TYR A 173 1.94 4.09 -4.88
C TYR A 173 0.68 3.38 -5.33
N LYS A 174 0.52 3.22 -6.65
CA LYS A 174 -0.58 2.44 -7.23
C LYS A 174 -0.07 1.06 -7.60
N LYS A 175 -0.79 0.03 -7.16
CA LYS A 175 -0.53 -1.37 -7.52
C LYS A 175 -1.60 -1.85 -8.48
N ILE A 176 -1.18 -2.63 -9.47
CA ILE A 176 -2.07 -3.47 -10.26
C ILE A 176 -1.96 -4.89 -9.68
N ASP A 177 -3.01 -5.26 -8.97
CA ASP A 177 -3.22 -6.50 -8.22
C ASP A 177 -4.03 -7.54 -9.02
N ASN A 178 -4.74 -7.08 -10.06
CA ASN A 178 -5.53 -7.91 -10.98
C ASN A 178 -4.75 -9.09 -11.63
N LEU A 179 -3.42 -9.01 -11.68
CA LEU A 179 -2.55 -9.98 -12.35
C LEU A 179 -2.41 -11.30 -11.58
N GLU A 180 -3.01 -11.41 -10.39
CA GLU A 180 -3.02 -12.61 -9.58
C GLU A 180 -3.56 -13.83 -10.37
N GLY A 181 -2.86 -14.96 -10.28
CA GLY A 181 -3.16 -16.17 -11.04
C GLY A 181 -2.63 -16.21 -12.48
N LEU A 182 -1.98 -15.15 -12.97
CA LEU A 182 -1.20 -15.22 -14.21
C LEU A 182 0.19 -15.81 -13.95
N THR A 183 0.73 -16.54 -14.94
CA THR A 183 2.12 -17.01 -14.87
C THR A 183 3.10 -15.84 -15.01
N SER A 184 4.29 -16.00 -14.42
CA SER A 184 5.36 -14.99 -14.47
C SER A 184 5.76 -14.58 -15.89
N SER A 185 5.62 -15.47 -16.88
CA SER A 185 5.83 -15.18 -18.30
C SER A 185 4.84 -14.14 -18.83
N HIS A 186 3.54 -14.28 -18.53
CA HIS A 186 2.51 -13.33 -18.93
C HIS A 186 2.69 -11.98 -18.24
N VAL A 187 3.00 -11.98 -16.94
CA VAL A 187 3.29 -10.72 -16.21
C VAL A 187 4.50 -10.01 -16.83
N SER A 188 5.53 -10.77 -17.23
CA SER A 188 6.70 -10.21 -17.92
C SER A 188 6.34 -9.61 -19.27
N GLU A 189 5.47 -10.26 -20.05
CA GLU A 189 5.00 -9.73 -21.33
C GLU A 189 4.19 -8.45 -21.15
N ILE A 190 3.28 -8.41 -20.16
CA ILE A 190 2.51 -7.23 -19.81
C ILE A 190 3.44 -6.06 -19.42
N PHE A 191 4.42 -6.33 -18.57
CA PHE A 191 5.37 -5.32 -18.10
C PHE A 191 6.27 -4.79 -19.23
N ASN A 192 6.83 -5.69 -20.05
CA ASN A 192 7.84 -5.34 -21.06
C ASN A 192 7.24 -4.85 -22.38
N ASN A 193 6.03 -5.28 -22.74
CA ASN A 193 5.42 -4.93 -24.02
C ASN A 193 4.19 -4.05 -23.82
N SER A 194 3.19 -4.54 -23.11
CA SER A 194 1.86 -3.92 -23.08
C SER A 194 1.87 -2.54 -22.44
N ILE A 195 2.44 -2.44 -21.23
CA ILE A 195 2.55 -1.16 -20.51
C ILE A 195 3.49 -0.21 -21.25
N LYS A 196 4.62 -0.69 -21.76
CA LYS A 196 5.54 0.14 -22.56
C LYS A 196 4.85 0.73 -23.79
N LYS A 197 4.12 -0.07 -24.56
CA LYS A 197 3.38 0.38 -25.75
C LYS A 197 2.28 1.38 -25.39
N TYR A 198 1.55 1.18 -24.30
CA TYR A 198 0.54 2.12 -23.83
C TYR A 198 1.14 3.52 -23.63
N PHE A 199 2.24 3.62 -22.89
CA PHE A 199 2.91 4.91 -22.65
C PHE A 199 3.55 5.49 -23.93
N LEU A 200 4.15 4.67 -24.80
CA LEU A 200 4.68 5.13 -26.08
C LEU A 200 3.59 5.77 -26.97
N ARG A 201 2.40 5.14 -27.04
CA ARG A 201 1.24 5.71 -27.78
C ARG A 201 0.75 7.01 -27.15
N GLY A 202 0.80 7.11 -25.82
CA GLY A 202 0.55 8.34 -25.08
C GLY A 202 1.60 9.45 -25.28
N LYS A 203 2.60 9.23 -26.15
CA LYS A 203 3.74 10.11 -26.42
C LYS A 203 4.66 10.33 -25.20
N TYR A 204 4.77 9.32 -24.33
CA TYR A 204 5.78 9.33 -23.28
C TYR A 204 7.12 8.80 -23.84
N THR A 205 8.22 9.33 -23.32
CA THR A 205 9.57 8.84 -23.59
C THR A 205 9.97 7.83 -22.53
N ILE A 206 10.44 6.65 -22.93
CA ILE A 206 10.99 5.65 -22.00
C ILE A 206 12.47 5.96 -21.77
N PHE A 207 12.91 5.91 -20.52
CA PHE A 207 14.30 6.15 -20.16
C PHE A 207 14.69 5.39 -18.88
N GLU A 208 15.99 5.27 -18.67
CA GLU A 208 16.57 4.67 -17.47
C GLU A 208 16.74 5.73 -16.37
N LEU A 209 16.47 5.33 -15.12
CA LEU A 209 16.60 6.20 -13.96
C LEU A 209 18.06 6.39 -13.57
N LYS A 210 18.37 7.51 -12.93
CA LYS A 210 19.71 7.75 -12.36
C LYS A 210 19.95 6.89 -11.13
N ASP A 211 21.20 6.54 -10.84
CA ASP A 211 21.58 5.73 -9.67
C ASP A 211 21.01 6.24 -8.34
N SER A 212 20.93 7.56 -8.16
CA SER A 212 20.35 8.19 -6.96
C SER A 212 18.85 7.89 -6.83
N GLU A 213 18.12 7.89 -7.94
CA GLU A 213 16.68 7.59 -8.00
C GLU A 213 16.45 6.08 -7.81
N ILE A 214 17.33 5.24 -8.37
CA ILE A 214 17.32 3.79 -8.17
C ILE A 214 17.51 3.43 -6.70
N LYS A 215 18.55 4.01 -6.06
CA LYS A 215 18.81 3.81 -4.62
C LYS A 215 17.62 4.25 -3.77
N TYR A 216 17.01 5.38 -4.12
CA TYR A 216 15.83 5.89 -3.42
C TYR A 216 14.63 4.94 -3.55
N ILE A 217 14.35 4.43 -4.76
CA ILE A 217 13.25 3.47 -5.00
C ILE A 217 13.49 2.16 -4.24
N LYS A 218 14.69 1.59 -4.32
CA LYS A 218 15.05 0.36 -3.59
C LYS A 218 14.89 0.54 -2.08
N LYS A 219 15.34 1.69 -1.56
CA LYS A 219 15.18 2.05 -0.14
C LYS A 219 13.70 2.19 0.26
N LEU A 220 12.87 2.75 -0.63
CA LEU A 220 11.44 2.93 -0.38
C LEU A 220 10.66 1.61 -0.44
N MET A 221 11.08 0.69 -1.31
CA MET A 221 10.49 -0.65 -1.45
C MET A 221 11.06 -1.68 -0.47
N ILE A 222 12.19 -1.37 0.18
CA ILE A 222 12.93 -2.24 1.11
C ILE A 222 13.42 -3.53 0.41
N GLU A 223 13.74 -3.47 -0.89
CA GLU A 223 14.00 -4.67 -1.70
C GLU A 223 15.01 -4.44 -2.83
N ASP A 224 15.84 -5.46 -3.08
CA ASP A 224 16.91 -5.42 -4.07
C ASP A 224 16.59 -6.11 -5.41
N ASP A 225 15.72 -7.12 -5.42
CA ASP A 225 15.35 -7.89 -6.61
C ASP A 225 14.08 -7.34 -7.26
N ILE A 226 14.24 -6.21 -7.97
CA ILE A 226 13.16 -5.52 -8.68
C ILE A 226 13.58 -5.17 -10.11
N SER A 227 12.66 -5.31 -11.06
CA SER A 227 12.82 -4.80 -12.43
C SER A 227 12.06 -3.48 -12.57
N PHE A 228 12.66 -2.44 -13.14
CA PHE A 228 11.98 -1.15 -13.28
C PHE A 228 12.42 -0.39 -14.53
N TYR A 229 11.58 0.52 -14.98
CA TYR A 229 11.90 1.55 -15.98
C TYR A 229 11.05 2.80 -15.71
N ALA A 230 11.43 3.93 -16.32
CA ALA A 230 10.67 5.17 -16.18
C ALA A 230 10.13 5.67 -17.52
N VAL A 231 8.99 6.36 -17.46
CA VAL A 231 8.37 7.04 -18.58
C VAL A 231 8.20 8.51 -18.26
N LYS A 232 8.48 9.39 -19.21
CA LYS A 232 8.41 10.84 -19.04
C LYS A 232 7.50 11.47 -20.07
N LYS A 233 6.66 12.40 -19.61
CA LYS A 233 5.91 13.32 -20.46
C LYS A 233 5.91 14.69 -19.78
N ASN A 234 6.45 15.69 -20.45
CA ASN A 234 6.66 17.02 -19.88
C ASN A 234 7.50 16.97 -18.58
N LYS A 235 6.93 17.44 -17.46
CA LYS A 235 7.56 17.42 -16.13
C LYS A 235 7.18 16.18 -15.29
N ILE A 236 6.36 15.28 -15.83
CA ILE A 236 5.85 14.11 -15.11
C ILE A 236 6.74 12.92 -15.45
N ILE A 237 7.24 12.26 -14.42
CA ILE A 237 8.04 11.02 -14.53
C ILE A 237 7.30 9.93 -13.77
N ILE A 238 6.92 8.85 -14.44
CA ILE A 238 6.30 7.69 -13.82
C ILE A 238 7.30 6.54 -13.87
N CYS A 239 7.73 6.06 -12.71
CA CYS A 239 8.50 4.85 -12.55
C CYS A 239 7.56 3.64 -12.44
N ILE A 240 7.84 2.60 -13.21
CA ILE A 240 7.07 1.37 -13.30
C ILE A 240 7.96 0.25 -12.80
N ILE A 241 7.52 -0.43 -11.75
CA ILE A 241 8.31 -1.42 -11.02
C ILE A 241 7.57 -2.75 -11.06
N LYS A 242 8.25 -3.80 -11.51
CA LYS A 242 7.77 -5.18 -11.45
C LYS A 242 8.51 -5.92 -10.34
N LYS A 243 7.72 -6.58 -9.49
CA LYS A 243 8.18 -7.53 -8.49
C LYS A 243 7.33 -8.79 -8.59
N LYS A 244 7.94 -9.92 -8.97
CA LYS A 244 7.22 -11.18 -9.20
C LYS A 244 6.00 -10.95 -10.10
N ASP A 245 4.80 -11.10 -9.53
CA ASP A 245 3.51 -11.00 -10.22
C ASP A 245 2.80 -9.65 -9.99
N ILE A 246 3.46 -8.71 -9.31
CA ILE A 246 2.91 -7.40 -8.97
C ILE A 246 3.62 -6.31 -9.76
N ILE A 247 2.84 -5.39 -10.35
CA ILE A 247 3.34 -4.17 -11.00
C ILE A 247 2.91 -2.95 -10.19
N THR A 248 3.88 -2.14 -9.80
CA THR A 248 3.70 -0.94 -8.98
C THR A 248 4.14 0.30 -9.76
N PHE A 249 3.40 1.39 -9.58
CA PHE A 249 3.65 2.67 -10.22
C PHE A 249 3.95 3.74 -9.17
N LEU A 250 4.99 4.52 -9.44
CA LEU A 250 5.41 5.68 -8.65
C LEU A 250 5.53 6.88 -9.58
N GLU A 251 5.04 8.04 -9.20
CA GLU A 251 5.43 9.28 -9.89
C GLU A 251 6.58 9.95 -9.11
N LEU A 252 7.59 10.41 -9.85
CA LEU A 252 8.76 11.11 -9.33
C LEU A 252 8.69 12.58 -9.74
N LYS A 253 8.81 13.47 -8.76
CA LYS A 253 8.96 14.91 -8.97
C LYS A 253 10.08 15.41 -8.06
N ASP A 254 11.08 16.07 -8.63
CA ASP A 254 12.25 16.58 -7.89
C ASP A 254 12.93 15.51 -7.00
N SER A 255 13.06 14.30 -7.54
CA SER A 255 13.63 13.12 -6.85
C SER A 255 12.91 12.69 -5.57
N LYS A 256 11.65 13.10 -5.40
CA LYS A 256 10.73 12.62 -4.36
C LYS A 256 9.55 11.92 -5.00
N VAL A 257 8.97 10.94 -4.30
CA VAL A 257 7.71 10.34 -4.75
C VAL A 257 6.58 11.34 -4.51
N HIS A 258 5.82 11.61 -5.54
CA HIS A 258 4.67 12.50 -5.52
C HIS A 258 3.64 11.93 -6.49
N PHE A 259 2.37 11.84 -6.10
CA PHE A 259 1.32 11.34 -6.98
C PHE A 259 0.32 12.44 -7.31
N SER A 260 0.39 12.95 -8.54
CA SER A 260 -0.53 13.94 -9.09
C SER A 260 -1.84 13.29 -9.54
N GLU A 261 -2.92 14.09 -9.58
CA GLU A 261 -4.19 13.63 -10.17
C GLU A 261 -4.04 13.19 -11.63
N PHE A 262 -3.11 13.79 -12.37
CA PHE A 262 -2.83 13.41 -13.74
C PHE A 262 -2.24 12.00 -13.82
N ALA A 263 -1.18 11.70 -13.06
CA ALA A 263 -0.60 10.36 -13.03
C ALA A 263 -1.64 9.34 -12.53
N ASN A 264 -2.47 9.73 -11.56
CA ASN A 264 -3.55 8.89 -11.06
C ASN A 264 -4.58 8.55 -12.14
N ARG A 265 -4.99 9.52 -12.95
CA ARG A 265 -5.90 9.28 -14.07
C ARG A 265 -5.30 8.33 -15.10
N GLU A 266 -4.07 8.60 -15.55
CA GLU A 266 -3.39 7.77 -16.57
C GLU A 266 -3.19 6.33 -16.09
N ILE A 267 -2.80 6.13 -14.83
CA ILE A 267 -2.62 4.80 -14.25
C ILE A 267 -3.97 4.10 -14.03
N SER A 268 -5.03 4.84 -13.70
CA SER A 268 -6.37 4.28 -13.55
C SER A 268 -6.95 3.83 -14.90
N GLU A 269 -6.76 4.63 -15.95
CA GLU A 269 -7.13 4.25 -17.32
C GLU A 269 -6.36 3.01 -17.78
N LEU A 270 -5.04 2.97 -17.53
CA LEU A 270 -4.22 1.79 -17.80
C LEU A 270 -4.74 0.56 -17.05
N LYS A 271 -5.07 0.71 -15.75
CA LYS A 271 -5.63 -0.37 -14.92
C LYS A 271 -6.95 -0.89 -15.52
N GLU A 272 -7.88 -0.01 -15.87
CA GLU A 272 -9.16 -0.42 -16.45
C GLU A 272 -8.98 -1.19 -17.77
N LYS A 273 -8.08 -0.73 -18.64
CA LYS A 273 -7.81 -1.43 -19.91
C LYS A 273 -7.12 -2.79 -19.68
N LEU A 274 -6.20 -2.86 -18.73
CA LEU A 274 -5.58 -4.12 -18.31
C LEU A 274 -6.59 -5.09 -17.72
N ASP A 275 -7.50 -4.60 -16.88
CA ASP A 275 -8.55 -5.40 -16.27
C ASP A 275 -9.42 -6.07 -17.34
N LYS A 276 -9.86 -5.30 -18.34
CA LYS A 276 -10.60 -5.82 -19.50
C LYS A 276 -9.81 -6.90 -20.25
N LYS A 277 -8.50 -6.71 -20.43
CA LYS A 277 -7.63 -7.66 -21.15
C LYS A 277 -7.40 -8.94 -20.35
N VAL A 278 -7.20 -8.84 -19.05
CA VAL A 278 -7.05 -10.01 -18.17
C VAL A 278 -8.35 -10.80 -18.08
N SER A 279 -9.51 -10.13 -18.00
CA SER A 279 -10.81 -10.80 -18.09
C SER A 279 -11.00 -11.50 -19.44
N GLN A 280 -10.61 -10.88 -20.56
CA GLN A 280 -10.62 -11.54 -21.87
C GLN A 280 -9.74 -12.79 -21.88
N TYR A 281 -8.52 -12.70 -21.36
CA TYR A 281 -7.61 -13.85 -21.26
C TYR A 281 -8.21 -14.98 -20.41
N ARG A 282 -8.72 -14.67 -19.21
CA ARG A 282 -9.33 -15.67 -18.32
C ARG A 282 -10.53 -16.37 -18.99
N ASN A 283 -11.37 -15.62 -19.70
CA ASN A 283 -12.47 -16.22 -20.47
C ASN A 283 -11.96 -17.16 -21.56
N LEU A 284 -10.91 -16.78 -22.30
CA LEU A 284 -10.31 -17.61 -23.34
C LEU A 284 -9.66 -18.88 -22.76
N VAL A 285 -9.01 -18.78 -21.61
CA VAL A 285 -8.45 -19.92 -20.87
C VAL A 285 -9.56 -20.88 -20.46
N MET A 286 -10.67 -20.37 -19.89
CA MET A 286 -11.83 -21.21 -19.56
C MET A 286 -12.42 -21.92 -20.79
N TYR A 287 -12.49 -21.27 -21.96
CA TYR A 287 -12.93 -21.93 -23.19
C TYR A 287 -12.00 -23.07 -23.63
N LYS A 288 -10.69 -22.90 -23.41
CA LYS A 288 -9.69 -23.92 -23.73
C LYS A 288 -9.71 -25.06 -22.72
N GLU A 289 -9.74 -24.77 -21.42
CA GLU A 289 -9.72 -25.76 -20.33
C GLU A 289 -11.00 -26.60 -20.28
N ASN A 290 -12.17 -26.01 -20.59
CA ASN A 290 -13.42 -26.76 -20.68
C ASN A 290 -13.54 -27.59 -21.97
N ASN A 291 -12.47 -27.72 -22.76
CA ASN A 291 -12.45 -28.46 -24.03
C ASN A 291 -13.64 -28.10 -24.94
N VAL A 292 -14.13 -26.86 -24.90
CA VAL A 292 -15.31 -26.47 -25.70
C VAL A 292 -14.95 -26.62 -27.17
N LEU A 293 -13.74 -26.23 -27.58
CA LEU A 293 -13.27 -26.45 -28.94
C LEU A 293 -13.17 -27.93 -29.31
N ASP A 294 -12.61 -28.80 -28.46
CA ASP A 294 -12.51 -30.24 -28.75
C ASP A 294 -13.88 -30.93 -28.77
N THR A 295 -14.76 -30.57 -27.83
CA THR A 295 -16.12 -31.10 -27.74
C THR A 295 -16.94 -30.63 -28.93
N THR A 296 -16.79 -29.36 -29.33
CA THR A 296 -17.51 -28.86 -30.49
C THR A 296 -16.90 -29.32 -31.81
N ILE A 297 -15.58 -29.49 -31.94
CA ILE A 297 -14.96 -30.13 -33.12
C ILE A 297 -15.45 -31.58 -33.22
N LYS A 298 -15.50 -32.33 -32.11
CA LYS A 298 -16.09 -33.68 -32.08
C LYS A 298 -17.56 -33.67 -32.48
N LEU A 299 -18.38 -32.76 -31.93
CA LEU A 299 -19.79 -32.62 -32.30
C LEU A 299 -19.99 -32.17 -33.75
N THR A 300 -19.14 -31.30 -34.28
CA THR A 300 -19.20 -30.82 -35.68
C THR A 300 -18.78 -31.94 -36.63
N THR A 301 -17.74 -32.70 -36.28
CA THR A 301 -17.30 -33.88 -37.02
C THR A 301 -18.38 -34.97 -36.98
N GLN A 302 -19.01 -35.19 -35.83
CA GLN A 302 -20.17 -36.09 -35.69
C GLN A 302 -21.35 -35.60 -36.53
N LEU A 303 -21.71 -34.32 -36.47
CA LEU A 303 -22.75 -33.71 -37.31
C LEU A 303 -22.44 -33.88 -38.79
N ILE A 304 -21.23 -33.62 -39.25
CA ILE A 304 -20.79 -33.88 -40.64
C ILE A 304 -20.91 -35.38 -40.96
N THR A 305 -20.55 -36.26 -40.04
CA THR A 305 -20.66 -37.72 -40.21
C THR A 305 -22.12 -38.21 -40.27
N TYR A 306 -23.05 -37.56 -39.55
CA TYR A 306 -24.48 -37.87 -39.58
C TYR A 306 -25.22 -37.16 -40.72
N THR A 307 -24.71 -36.01 -41.18
CA THR A 307 -25.30 -35.22 -42.27
C THR A 307 -24.78 -35.61 -43.64
N ALA A 308 -23.58 -36.17 -43.76
CA ALA A 308 -23.04 -36.66 -45.03
C ALA A 308 -23.88 -37.80 -45.64
N PRO A 309 -24.35 -38.81 -44.87
CA PRO A 309 -25.28 -39.82 -45.36
C PRO A 309 -26.63 -39.23 -45.78
N THR A 310 -27.15 -38.24 -45.04
CA THR A 310 -28.43 -37.59 -45.41
C THR A 310 -28.29 -36.69 -46.64
N ALA A 311 -27.18 -35.98 -46.80
CA ALA A 311 -26.84 -35.27 -48.03
C ALA A 311 -26.71 -36.24 -49.21
N LEU A 312 -26.06 -37.39 -49.02
CA LEU A 312 -25.97 -38.48 -50.00
C LEU A 312 -27.35 -39.02 -50.38
N ILE A 313 -28.24 -39.26 -49.41
CA ILE A 313 -29.62 -39.70 -49.62
C ILE A 313 -30.42 -38.62 -50.39
N ILE A 314 -30.27 -37.33 -50.06
CA ILE A 314 -30.92 -36.22 -50.77
C ILE A 314 -30.41 -36.14 -52.22
N SER A 315 -29.11 -36.30 -52.45
CA SER A 315 -28.54 -36.35 -53.80
C SER A 315 -28.93 -37.62 -54.57
N MET A 316 -29.08 -38.78 -53.92
CA MET A 316 -29.63 -40.00 -54.51
C MET A 316 -31.11 -39.85 -54.86
N LEU A 317 -31.90 -39.18 -54.03
CA LEU A 317 -33.29 -38.82 -54.33
C LEU A 317 -33.39 -37.87 -55.52
N GLY A 318 -32.42 -36.95 -55.67
CA GLY A 318 -32.28 -36.09 -56.85
C GLY A 318 -31.89 -36.85 -58.13
N LEU A 319 -31.07 -37.91 -58.02
CA LEU A 319 -30.68 -38.79 -59.12
C LEU A 319 -31.77 -39.80 -59.51
N LEU A 320 -32.61 -40.23 -58.56
CA LEU A 320 -33.71 -41.20 -58.76
C LEU A 320 -34.93 -40.59 -59.49
N ASN A 321 -34.82 -39.37 -60.01
CA ASN A 321 -35.89 -38.67 -60.72
C ASN A 321 -37.22 -38.69 -59.93
N VAL A 322 -37.13 -38.61 -58.60
CA VAL A 322 -38.29 -38.38 -57.75
C VAL A 322 -38.84 -37.04 -58.18
N ASN A 323 -40.02 -37.08 -58.80
CA ASN A 323 -40.66 -35.97 -59.48
C ASN A 323 -40.60 -34.70 -58.61
N ILE A 324 -39.62 -33.81 -58.87
CA ILE A 324 -39.30 -32.62 -58.06
C ILE A 324 -40.54 -31.72 -57.89
N SER A 325 -41.48 -31.81 -58.83
CA SER A 325 -42.79 -31.16 -58.78
C SER A 325 -43.65 -31.56 -57.57
N LYS A 326 -43.60 -32.82 -57.11
CA LYS A 326 -44.34 -33.30 -55.93
C LYS A 326 -43.67 -32.92 -54.62
N VAL A 327 -42.33 -32.87 -54.58
CA VAL A 327 -41.58 -32.38 -53.41
C VAL A 327 -41.78 -30.85 -53.25
N MET A 328 -41.87 -30.13 -54.36
CA MET A 328 -42.27 -28.72 -54.38
C MET A 328 -43.70 -28.44 -53.87
N GLN A 329 -44.57 -29.44 -53.68
CA GLN A 329 -45.86 -29.21 -53.02
C GLN A 329 -45.69 -28.98 -51.51
N TYR A 330 -44.58 -29.45 -50.92
CA TYR A 330 -44.23 -29.26 -49.52
C TYR A 330 -43.25 -28.10 -49.30
N LYS A 331 -43.43 -26.97 -50.02
CA LYS A 331 -42.54 -25.78 -49.94
C LYS A 331 -42.24 -25.37 -48.50
N TRP A 332 -43.23 -25.49 -47.61
CA TRP A 332 -43.10 -25.18 -46.19
C TRP A 332 -42.09 -26.07 -45.46
N ILE A 333 -42.05 -27.37 -45.73
CA ILE A 333 -41.09 -28.30 -45.11
C ILE A 333 -39.66 -27.96 -45.56
N LEU A 334 -39.49 -27.62 -46.84
CA LEU A 334 -38.19 -27.25 -47.39
C LEU A 334 -37.71 -25.90 -46.84
N ILE A 335 -38.60 -24.92 -46.70
CA ILE A 335 -38.32 -23.63 -46.05
C ILE A 335 -37.92 -23.83 -44.58
N VAL A 336 -38.65 -24.66 -43.83
CA VAL A 336 -38.32 -24.97 -42.43
C VAL A 336 -36.96 -25.65 -42.32
N ALA A 337 -36.65 -26.61 -43.19
CA ALA A 337 -35.34 -27.26 -43.21
C ALA A 337 -34.19 -26.28 -43.49
N ILE A 338 -34.37 -25.35 -44.44
CA ILE A 338 -33.38 -24.29 -44.73
C ILE A 338 -33.20 -23.37 -43.51
N ILE A 339 -34.28 -22.97 -42.85
CA ILE A 339 -34.21 -22.11 -41.66
C ILE A 339 -33.47 -22.82 -40.51
N VAL A 340 -33.77 -24.09 -40.27
CA VAL A 340 -33.10 -24.90 -39.23
C VAL A 340 -31.60 -25.03 -39.53
N LEU A 341 -31.22 -25.30 -40.79
CA LEU A 341 -29.82 -25.34 -41.21
C LEU A 341 -29.12 -24.00 -41.02
N ALA A 342 -29.78 -22.89 -41.38
CA ALA A 342 -29.25 -21.54 -41.18
C ALA A 342 -29.01 -21.23 -39.69
N ILE A 343 -29.95 -21.59 -38.80
CA ILE A 343 -29.81 -21.40 -37.34
C ILE A 343 -28.62 -22.20 -36.80
N ILE A 344 -28.50 -23.47 -37.19
CA ILE A 344 -27.37 -24.33 -36.78
C ILE A 344 -26.05 -23.73 -37.24
N GLN A 345 -25.97 -23.25 -38.49
CA GLN A 345 -24.75 -22.70 -39.05
C GLN A 345 -24.35 -21.36 -38.41
N VAL A 346 -25.32 -20.51 -38.07
CA VAL A 346 -25.11 -19.30 -37.25
C VAL A 346 -24.61 -19.67 -35.85
N GLY A 347 -25.18 -20.71 -35.22
CA GLY A 347 -24.71 -21.24 -33.94
C GLY A 347 -23.25 -21.70 -33.99
N ILE A 348 -22.90 -22.53 -34.97
CA ILE A 348 -21.51 -22.98 -35.21
C ILE A 348 -20.58 -21.78 -35.38
N PHE A 349 -20.98 -20.77 -36.15
CA PHE A 349 -20.17 -19.57 -36.35
C PHE A 349 -19.90 -18.80 -35.04
N ILE A 350 -20.95 -18.53 -34.27
CA ILE A 350 -20.87 -17.73 -33.03
C ILE A 350 -20.16 -18.48 -31.91
N PHE A 351 -20.41 -19.79 -31.76
CA PHE A 351 -19.89 -20.56 -30.63
C PHE A 351 -18.52 -21.21 -30.89
N ILE A 352 -18.09 -21.35 -32.15
CA ILE A 352 -16.84 -22.06 -32.49
C ILE A 352 -15.86 -21.13 -33.18
N TYR A 353 -16.23 -20.60 -34.35
CA TYR A 353 -15.32 -19.81 -35.17
C TYR A 353 -14.95 -18.50 -34.48
N VAL A 354 -15.92 -17.81 -33.86
CA VAL A 354 -15.66 -16.55 -33.15
C VAL A 354 -14.72 -16.75 -31.95
N PRO A 355 -14.94 -17.69 -31.01
CA PRO A 355 -13.99 -17.96 -29.92
C PRO A 355 -12.63 -18.46 -30.41
N GLY A 356 -12.58 -19.39 -31.37
CA GLY A 356 -11.32 -19.90 -31.92
C GLY A 356 -10.48 -18.80 -32.58
N TYR A 357 -11.12 -17.91 -33.32
CA TYR A 357 -10.47 -16.71 -33.87
C TYR A 357 -9.98 -15.76 -32.77
N LYS A 358 -10.77 -15.54 -31.71
CA LYS A 358 -10.38 -14.71 -30.56
C LYS A 358 -9.17 -15.30 -29.81
N ILE A 359 -9.09 -16.61 -29.64
CA ILE A 359 -7.95 -17.30 -29.02
C ILE A 359 -6.69 -17.09 -29.88
N ASN A 360 -6.76 -17.38 -31.17
CA ASN A 360 -5.59 -17.29 -32.07
C ASN A 360 -5.07 -15.87 -32.28
N ARG A 361 -5.93 -14.86 -32.12
CA ARG A 361 -5.54 -13.45 -32.24
C ARG A 361 -5.26 -12.76 -30.91
N PHE A 362 -5.43 -13.43 -29.78
CA PHE A 362 -5.19 -12.81 -28.49
C PHE A 362 -3.71 -12.37 -28.39
N LYS A 363 -3.53 -11.10 -28.03
CA LYS A 363 -2.24 -10.50 -27.71
C LYS A 363 -2.44 -9.63 -26.49
N TRP A 364 -1.42 -9.52 -25.67
CA TRP A 364 -1.42 -8.69 -24.47
C TRP A 364 -1.41 -7.18 -24.78
N ASP A 365 -1.46 -6.77 -26.04
CA ASP A 365 -1.54 -5.35 -26.43
C ASP A 365 -2.83 -4.71 -25.89
N ILE A 366 -2.63 -3.58 -25.19
CA ILE A 366 -3.66 -2.76 -24.55
C ILE A 366 -3.97 -1.59 -25.50
N ASP A 367 -4.73 -1.87 -26.55
CA ASP A 367 -5.30 -0.87 -27.46
C ASP A 367 -6.50 -0.19 -26.80
#